data_AF-A0A7W0TJ62-F1
#
_entry.id   AF-A0A7W0TJ62-F1
#
_cell.length_a   1.000
_cell.length_b   1.000
_cell.length_c   1.000
_cell.angle_alpha   90.00
_cell.angle_beta   90.00
_cell.angle_gamma   90.00
#
_symmetry.space_group_name_H-M   'P 1'
#
loop_
_entity.id
_entity.type
_entity.pdbx_description
1 polymer ?
#
loop_
_entity_poly.entity_id
_entity_poly.type
_entity_poly.pdbx_seq_one_letter_code
_entity_poly.pdbx_strand_id
1 'polypeptide(L)' 'VAVEQGTAYLRLGGGCQGCAMATVTLSQGIERAIIQALPEITSVVDVTDHQSGTNPYFEAAKK' A
#
# COMPACT_ATOMS: atom_id res chain seq x y z
N VAL A 1 10.91 -1.82 6.87
CA VAL A 1 10.79 -0.76 5.84
C VAL A 1 12.20 -0.23 5.58
N ALA A 2 12.59 -0.08 4.31
CA ALA A 2 13.96 0.21 3.86
C ALA A 2 13.95 0.94 2.51
N VAL A 3 15.08 1.53 2.10
CA VAL A 3 15.27 2.12 0.76
C VAL A 3 16.55 1.56 0.17
N GLU A 4 16.46 0.93 -1.00
CA GLU A 4 17.61 0.30 -1.66
C GLU A 4 17.60 0.60 -3.16
N GLN A 5 18.71 1.14 -3.68
CA GLN A 5 18.91 1.32 -5.13
C GLN A 5 17.77 2.09 -5.84
N GLY A 6 17.18 3.08 -5.16
CA GLY A 6 16.04 3.85 -5.68
C GLY A 6 14.68 3.16 -5.51
N THR A 7 14.61 2.02 -4.83
CA THR A 7 13.36 1.33 -4.49
C THR A 7 13.01 1.56 -3.03
N ALA A 8 11.81 2.08 -2.77
CA ALA A 8 11.29 2.26 -1.43
C ALA A 8 10.42 1.07 -1.00
N TYR A 9 10.82 0.38 0.07
CA TYR A 9 10.08 -0.73 0.66
C TYR A 9 9.29 -0.25 1.87
N LEU A 10 7.97 -0.25 1.73
CA LEU A 10 7.06 0.31 2.72
C LEU A 10 5.97 -0.68 3.11
N ARG A 11 5.35 -0.43 4.26
CA ARG A 11 4.28 -1.25 4.80
C ARG A 11 3.00 -0.44 4.76
N LEU A 12 2.08 -0.73 3.84
CA LEU A 12 0.80 0.00 3.76
C LEU A 12 -0.21 -0.58 4.77
N GLY A 13 -0.54 0.22 5.78
CA GLY A 13 -1.60 -0.07 6.74
C GLY A 13 -2.93 0.63 6.37
N GLY A 14 -4.06 0.11 6.86
CA GLY A 14 -5.38 0.73 6.70
C GLY A 14 -6.46 -0.23 6.21
N GLY A 15 -7.68 0.29 6.00
CA GLY A 15 -8.87 -0.52 5.66
C GLY A 15 -8.96 -1.01 4.21
N CYS A 16 -8.02 -0.68 3.33
CA CYS A 16 -8.00 -1.15 1.93
C CYS A 16 -7.45 -2.57 1.77
N GLN A 17 -7.14 -3.24 2.88
CA GLN A 17 -6.81 -4.66 2.92
C GLN A 17 -8.07 -5.45 2.52
N GLY A 18 -7.99 -6.28 1.47
CA GLY A 18 -9.10 -7.18 1.08
C GLY A 18 -10.00 -6.71 -0.09
N CYS A 19 -9.81 -5.51 -0.64
CA CYS A 19 -10.45 -5.10 -1.90
C CYS A 19 -9.38 -4.92 -2.99
N ALA A 20 -9.21 -5.92 -3.85
CA ALA A 20 -8.14 -5.96 -4.85
C ALA A 20 -8.07 -4.69 -5.74
N MET A 21 -9.22 -4.11 -6.09
CA MET A 21 -9.27 -2.91 -6.92
C MET A 21 -8.85 -1.64 -6.16
N ALA A 22 -9.22 -1.53 -4.87
CA ALA A 22 -8.81 -0.41 -4.02
C ALA A 22 -7.31 -0.47 -3.68
N THR A 23 -6.76 -1.68 -3.53
CA THR A 23 -5.32 -1.90 -3.32
C THR A 23 -4.51 -1.36 -4.50
N VAL A 24 -4.91 -1.68 -5.74
CA VAL A 24 -4.16 -1.26 -6.94
C VAL A 24 -4.19 0.26 -7.11
N THR A 25 -5.35 0.91 -6.96
CA THR A 25 -5.45 2.36 -7.14
C THR A 25 -4.72 3.12 -6.04
N LEU A 26 -4.78 2.65 -4.80
CA LEU A 26 -4.05 3.26 -3.68
C LEU A 26 -2.54 3.12 -3.88
N SER A 27 -2.05 1.93 -4.22
CA SER A 27 -0.62 1.70 -4.44
C SER A 27 -0.07 2.56 -5.57
N GLN A 28 -0.79 2.68 -6.68
CA GLN A 28 -0.41 3.57 -7.79
C GLN A 28 -0.39 5.05 -7.38
N GLY A 29 -1.39 5.49 -6.61
CA GLY A 29 -1.43 6.88 -6.10
C GLY A 29 -0.26 7.19 -5.18
N ILE A 30 0.07 6.26 -4.28
CA ILE A 30 1.19 6.39 -3.35
C ILE A 30 2.52 6.38 -4.10
N GLU A 31 2.72 5.47 -5.04
CA GLU A 31 3.91 5.41 -5.88
C GLU A 31 4.13 6.74 -6.61
N ARG A 32 3.09 7.26 -7.28
CA ARG A 32 3.16 8.55 -7.98
C ARG A 32 3.52 9.69 -7.05
N ALA A 33 2.88 9.77 -5.88
CA ALA A 33 3.14 10.83 -4.91
C ALA A 33 4.59 10.78 -4.40
N ILE A 34 5.12 9.59 -4.13
CA ILE A 34 6.50 9.41 -3.65
C ILE A 34 7.50 9.82 -4.73
N ILE A 35 7.34 9.34 -5.97
CA ILE A 35 8.25 9.68 -7.08
C ILE A 35 8.22 11.19 -7.37
N GLN A 36 7.05 11.83 -7.27
CA GLN A 36 6.92 13.29 -7.44
C GLN A 36 7.63 14.08 -6.34
N ALA A 37 7.60 13.59 -5.10
CA ALA A 37 8.24 14.25 -3.96
C ALA A 37 9.75 13.97 -3.89
N LEU A 38 10.18 12.77 -4.29
CA LEU A 38 11.54 12.26 -4.19
C LEU A 38 11.96 11.62 -5.51
N PRO A 39 12.52 12.41 -6.46
CA PRO A 39 12.90 11.94 -7.78
C PRO A 39 13.98 10.83 -7.80
N GLU A 40 14.72 10.68 -6.70
CA GLU A 40 15.70 9.60 -6.50
C GLU A 40 15.06 8.23 -6.28
N ILE A 41 13.76 8.20 -5.94
CA ILE A 41 12.97 6.98 -5.84
C ILE A 41 12.33 6.72 -7.21
N THR A 42 12.61 5.56 -7.78
CA THR A 42 12.11 5.13 -9.09
C THR A 42 11.07 4.04 -9.00
N SER A 43 10.97 3.38 -7.84
CA SER A 43 10.02 2.29 -7.59
C SER A 43 9.59 2.24 -6.13
N VAL A 44 8.36 1.78 -5.91
CA VAL A 44 7.80 1.60 -4.57
C VAL A 44 7.23 0.19 -4.46
N VAL A 45 7.65 -0.53 -3.41
CA VAL A 45 7.22 -1.90 -3.13
C VAL A 45 6.52 -1.93 -1.77
N ASP A 46 5.28 -2.37 -1.78
CA ASP A 46 4.55 -2.70 -0.56
C ASP A 46 4.87 -4.13 -0.12
N VAL A 47 5.42 -4.28 1.08
CA VAL A 47 5.82 -5.58 1.65
C VAL A 47 4.72 -6.21 2.51
N THR A 48 3.51 -5.64 2.52
CA THR A 48 2.37 -6.24 3.22
C THR A 48 1.70 -7.33 2.40
N ASP A 49 1.24 -8.37 3.11
CA ASP A 49 0.49 -9.46 2.52
C ASP A 49 -1.01 -9.15 2.54
N HIS A 50 -1.47 -8.40 1.53
CA HIS A 50 -2.90 -8.06 1.31
C HIS A 50 -3.75 -9.25 0.86
N GLN A 51 -3.13 -10.39 0.54
CA GLN A 51 -3.80 -11.63 0.15
C GLN A 51 -4.00 -12.56 1.34
N SER A 52 -3.15 -12.48 2.37
CA SER A 52 -3.34 -13.16 3.65
C SER A 52 -4.52 -12.55 4.39
N GLY A 53 -5.71 -13.05 4.09
CA GLY A 53 -6.96 -12.73 4.79
C GLY A 53 -6.82 -12.99 6.29
N THR A 54 -6.33 -11.99 7.02
CA THR A 54 -6.40 -11.90 8.47
C THR A 54 -7.31 -10.72 8.79
N ASN A 55 -8.58 -10.88 8.44
CA ASN A 55 -9.74 -10.08 8.86
C ASN A 55 -9.55 -8.53 8.95
N PRO A 56 -9.60 -7.79 7.82
CA PRO A 56 -9.61 -6.33 7.82
C PRO A 56 -11.04 -5.82 8.03
N TYR A 57 -11.50 -5.91 9.27
CA TYR A 57 -12.89 -5.70 9.64
C TYR A 57 -13.37 -4.26 9.33
N PHE A 58 -14.44 -4.12 8.54
CA PHE A 58 -15.43 -3.05 8.70
C PHE A 58 -16.63 -3.68 9.42
N GLU A 59 -16.79 -3.39 10.73
CA GLU A 59 -18.06 -3.63 11.42
C GLU A 59 -18.95 -2.55 10.86
N ALA A 60 -19.76 -2.89 9.85
CA ALA A 60 -21.06 -2.27 9.80
C ALA A 60 -21.71 -2.61 11.14
N ALA A 61 -21.62 -1.66 12.08
CA ALA A 61 -22.24 -1.75 13.37
C ALA A 61 -23.69 -2.21 13.14
N LYS A 62 -23.99 -3.41 13.66
CA LYS A 62 -25.30 -4.03 13.82
C LYS A 62 -26.48 -3.18 13.34
N LYS A 63 -27.20 -3.66 12.32
CA LYS A 63 -28.66 -3.74 12.39
C LYS A 63 -29.21 -4.79 11.45
#